data_AF-A0A956QI36-F1
#
_entry.id   AF-A0A956QI36-F1
#
_cell.length_a   1.000
_cell.length_b   1.000
_cell.length_c   1.000
_cell.angle_alpha   90.00
_cell.angle_beta   90.00
_cell.angle_gamma   90.00
#
_symmetry.space_group_name_H-M   'P 1'
#
loop_
_entity.id
_entity.type
_entity.pdbx_description
1 polymer ?
#
loop_
_entity_poly.entity_id
_entity_poly.type
_entity_poly.pdbx_seq_one_letter_code
_entity_poly.pdbx_strand_id
1 'polypeptide(L)'
;MKARGNTLATTLLVGTLILLLGLTAASTGIFHLNFGLRAGHGDQATNAADAAIAEAVERLLSEPSFGRTDDPSQSVEVKLTDSTGRVTFSHQRAAEWSIPESHDNRGGGAAVEGWNGRSLPVDAIQVIAVGESGGVKRTVEAIYHVPGFPYALASSGPVHSSGQLVIGSLDSAEEAADGFTFDELGRADLRSNAEGLAVELDGTNTRVSGNLEAKGSIKVSDSVTVDGEVRPFAGQVELPPLDLEGYFEEDGRPLLGGETVVAGVRESSEQVTRLSQLRLDEGVLLVNGDLVVDGPVLGRGAIVARGKVTLNSGVALAAANEVALVAQDTVTISGSPDGSYFQGIIYTEGDLVASDITLVGAFLANHPEEAIHPGSHVTLDNVGVVSVPEAADFTVNRTRTSFSFRNNVRDNDLFPVGDPVVN
;
A
#
# COMPACT_ATOMS: atom_id res chain seq x y z
N MET A 1 -82.04 31.36 -36.42
CA MET A 1 -81.47 30.81 -35.16
C MET A 1 -80.18 29.99 -35.36
N LYS A 2 -79.99 29.23 -36.46
CA LYS A 2 -78.74 28.45 -36.71
C LYS A 2 -77.43 29.27 -36.69
N ALA A 3 -77.42 30.50 -37.18
CA ALA A 3 -76.19 31.31 -37.28
C ALA A 3 -75.60 31.76 -35.92
N ARG A 4 -76.42 31.94 -34.89
CA ARG A 4 -75.97 32.34 -33.54
C ARG A 4 -75.41 31.18 -32.73
N GLY A 5 -75.82 29.94 -33.03
CA GLY A 5 -75.29 28.73 -32.40
C GLY A 5 -73.85 28.42 -32.82
N ASN A 6 -73.53 28.65 -34.10
CA ASN A 6 -72.16 28.44 -34.60
C ASN A 6 -71.16 29.41 -33.97
N THR A 7 -71.53 30.68 -33.76
CA THR A 7 -70.62 31.67 -33.16
C THR A 7 -70.26 31.32 -31.72
N LEU A 8 -71.25 30.84 -30.94
CA LEU A 8 -71.05 30.39 -29.56
C LEU A 8 -70.17 29.13 -29.48
N ALA A 9 -70.37 28.18 -30.40
CA ALA A 9 -69.55 26.97 -30.47
C ALA A 9 -68.09 27.30 -30.80
N THR A 10 -67.85 28.21 -31.74
CA THR A 10 -66.48 28.63 -32.11
C THR A 10 -65.79 29.38 -30.97
N THR A 11 -66.46 30.31 -30.28
CA THR A 11 -65.85 31.02 -29.14
C THR A 11 -65.58 30.09 -27.96
N LEU A 12 -66.46 29.13 -27.68
CA LEU A 12 -66.21 28.10 -26.67
C LEU A 12 -65.01 27.22 -27.06
N LEU A 13 -64.90 26.81 -28.32
CA LEU A 13 -63.79 25.98 -28.77
C LEU A 13 -62.45 26.71 -28.68
N VAL A 14 -62.40 27.98 -29.10
CA VAL A 14 -61.20 28.83 -28.97
C VAL A 14 -60.87 29.06 -27.49
N GLY A 15 -61.86 29.37 -26.66
CA GLY A 15 -61.66 29.54 -25.21
C GLY A 15 -61.12 28.27 -24.54
N THR A 16 -61.65 27.11 -24.93
CA THR A 16 -61.18 25.80 -24.43
C THR A 16 -59.74 25.53 -24.86
N LEU A 17 -59.38 25.84 -26.11
CA LEU A 17 -58.03 25.66 -26.63
C LEU A 17 -57.02 26.55 -25.89
N ILE A 18 -57.38 27.82 -25.66
CA ILE A 18 -56.55 28.77 -24.90
C ILE A 18 -56.36 28.29 -23.46
N LEU A 19 -57.41 27.78 -22.82
CA LEU A 19 -57.36 27.28 -21.45
C LEU A 19 -56.51 26.00 -21.35
N LEU A 20 -56.61 25.09 -22.32
CA LEU A 20 -55.75 23.91 -22.43
C LEU A 20 -54.28 24.32 -22.60
N LEU A 21 -53.98 25.24 -23.52
CA LEU A 21 -52.62 25.75 -23.72
C LEU A 21 -52.05 26.40 -22.46
N GLY A 22 -52.86 27.21 -21.76
CA GLY A 22 -52.49 27.83 -20.49
C GLY A 22 -52.18 26.80 -19.40
N LEU A 23 -53.02 25.77 -19.25
CA LEU A 23 -52.80 24.68 -18.30
C LEU A 23 -51.57 23.84 -18.65
N THR A 24 -51.35 23.53 -19.93
CA THR A 24 -50.16 22.80 -20.38
C THR A 24 -48.89 23.60 -20.09
N ALA A 25 -48.86 24.90 -20.43
CA ALA A 25 -47.71 25.76 -20.16
C ALA A 25 -47.41 25.87 -18.65
N ALA A 26 -48.45 26.03 -17.82
CA ALA A 26 -48.30 26.05 -16.36
C ALA A 26 -47.78 24.71 -15.82
N SER A 27 -48.31 23.58 -16.31
CA SER A 27 -47.88 22.24 -15.92
C SER A 27 -46.42 21.97 -16.31
N THR A 28 -46.02 22.32 -17.54
CA THR A 28 -44.63 22.20 -18.00
C THR A 28 -43.70 23.11 -17.21
N GLY A 29 -44.12 24.32 -16.85
CA GLY A 29 -43.35 25.23 -15.99
C GLY A 29 -43.10 24.65 -14.59
N ILE A 30 -44.14 24.12 -13.94
CA ILE A 30 -44.02 23.45 -12.64
C ILE A 30 -43.12 22.21 -12.76
N PHE A 31 -43.25 21.44 -13.84
CA PHE A 31 -42.40 20.27 -14.07
C PHE A 31 -40.92 20.65 -14.20
N HIS A 32 -40.58 21.67 -15.00
CA HIS A 32 -39.20 22.15 -15.14
C HIS A 32 -38.64 22.70 -13.84
N LEU A 33 -39.42 23.44 -13.06
CA LEU A 33 -39.00 23.94 -11.74
C LEU A 33 -38.71 22.79 -10.78
N ASN A 34 -39.61 21.81 -10.67
CA ASN A 34 -39.42 20.65 -9.80
C ASN A 34 -38.23 19.78 -10.24
N PHE A 35 -38.03 19.64 -11.55
CA PHE A 35 -36.87 18.94 -12.10
C PHE A 35 -35.56 19.68 -11.79
N GLY A 36 -35.52 21.00 -12.02
CA GLY A 36 -34.36 21.83 -11.74
C GLY A 36 -33.98 21.84 -10.25
N LEU A 37 -34.97 21.95 -9.36
CA LEU A 37 -34.75 21.88 -7.91
C LEU A 37 -34.21 20.51 -7.50
N ARG A 38 -34.79 19.41 -7.99
CA ARG A 38 -34.29 18.06 -7.70
C ARG A 38 -32.90 17.80 -8.23
N ALA A 39 -32.58 18.32 -9.42
CA ALA A 39 -31.23 18.24 -9.98
C ALA A 39 -30.24 18.99 -9.08
N GLY A 40 -30.54 20.24 -8.71
CA GLY A 40 -29.69 21.05 -7.82
C GLY A 40 -29.51 20.42 -6.44
N HIS A 41 -30.57 19.89 -5.84
CA HIS A 41 -30.46 19.13 -4.58
C HIS A 41 -29.65 17.83 -4.75
N GLY A 42 -29.71 17.20 -5.93
CA GLY A 42 -28.87 16.05 -6.26
C GLY A 42 -27.37 16.39 -6.28
N ASP A 43 -27.00 17.52 -6.88
CA ASP A 43 -25.61 17.98 -6.90
C ASP A 43 -25.14 18.36 -5.49
N GLN A 44 -25.98 19.07 -4.71
CA GLN A 44 -25.69 19.41 -3.31
C GLN A 44 -25.53 18.18 -2.41
N ALA A 45 -26.36 17.15 -2.61
CA ALA A 45 -26.24 15.88 -1.91
C ALA A 45 -24.93 15.18 -2.28
N THR A 46 -24.53 15.17 -3.55
CA THR A 46 -23.25 14.57 -3.98
C THR A 46 -22.07 15.29 -3.33
N ASN A 47 -22.03 16.62 -3.38
CA ASN A 47 -20.98 17.41 -2.74
C ASN A 47 -20.89 17.18 -1.22
N ALA A 48 -22.03 16.98 -0.55
CA ALA A 48 -22.06 16.67 0.87
C ALA A 48 -21.48 15.27 1.15
N ALA A 49 -21.80 14.29 0.31
CA ALA A 49 -21.22 12.95 0.39
C ALA A 49 -19.69 12.99 0.20
N ASP A 50 -19.20 13.70 -0.82
CA ASP A 50 -17.77 13.85 -1.08
C ASP A 50 -17.03 14.53 0.08
N ALA A 51 -17.63 15.56 0.69
CA ALA A 51 -17.06 16.20 1.87
C ALA A 51 -16.96 15.24 3.06
N ALA A 52 -17.97 14.37 3.25
CA ALA A 52 -17.94 13.36 4.29
C ALA A 52 -16.90 12.25 4.02
N ILE A 53 -16.67 11.88 2.75
CA ILE A 53 -15.55 10.99 2.39
C ILE A 53 -14.22 11.64 2.74
N ALA A 54 -14.00 12.90 2.36
CA ALA A 54 -12.74 13.60 2.61
C ALA A 54 -12.42 13.65 4.12
N GLU A 55 -13.39 13.99 4.96
CA GLU A 55 -13.21 14.00 6.42
C GLU A 55 -13.04 12.58 7.00
N ALA A 56 -13.75 11.58 6.46
CA ALA A 56 -13.53 10.19 6.86
C ALA A 56 -12.12 9.71 6.52
N VAL A 57 -11.59 10.05 5.35
CA VAL A 57 -10.21 9.73 4.94
C VAL A 57 -9.20 10.45 5.84
N GLU A 58 -9.41 11.71 6.17
CA GLU A 58 -8.55 12.45 7.11
C GLU A 58 -8.48 11.74 8.47
N ARG A 59 -9.63 11.30 9.00
CA ARG A 59 -9.66 10.51 10.25
C ARG A 59 -9.00 9.15 10.09
N LEU A 60 -9.20 8.44 8.98
CA LEU A 60 -8.54 7.17 8.71
C LEU A 60 -7.00 7.30 8.67
N LEU A 61 -6.49 8.43 8.21
CA LEU A 61 -5.06 8.72 8.14
C LEU A 61 -4.46 9.22 9.47
N SER A 62 -5.25 9.93 10.29
CA SER A 62 -4.78 10.54 11.54
C SER A 62 -5.07 9.71 12.79
N GLU A 63 -6.08 8.83 12.75
CA GLU A 63 -6.53 7.99 13.85
C GLU A 63 -6.44 6.49 13.44
N PRO A 64 -5.37 5.76 13.84
CA PRO A 64 -5.18 4.36 13.42
C PRO A 64 -6.30 3.39 13.80
N SER A 65 -7.07 3.70 14.85
CA SER A 65 -8.22 2.92 15.31
C SER A 65 -9.52 3.26 14.59
N PHE A 66 -9.58 4.36 13.82
CA PHE A 66 -10.81 4.80 13.19
C PHE A 66 -11.27 3.80 12.14
N GLY A 67 -12.53 3.37 12.18
CA GLY A 67 -13.13 2.38 11.27
C GLY A 67 -12.92 0.91 11.65
N ARG A 68 -12.18 0.61 12.74
CA ARG A 68 -11.85 -0.77 13.15
C ARG A 68 -12.81 -1.39 14.16
N THR A 69 -13.72 -0.61 14.72
CA THR A 69 -14.66 -1.08 15.74
C THR A 69 -16.09 -0.73 15.36
N ASP A 70 -17.04 -1.54 15.82
CA ASP A 70 -18.46 -1.18 15.72
C ASP A 70 -18.84 -0.23 16.88
N ASP A 71 -18.29 0.99 16.86
CA ASP A 71 -18.62 2.04 17.82
C ASP A 71 -19.24 3.27 17.12
N PRO A 72 -20.31 3.89 17.65
CA PRO A 72 -20.94 5.04 17.02
C PRO A 72 -20.05 6.29 16.85
N SER A 73 -18.86 6.35 17.49
CA SER A 73 -17.81 7.35 17.27
C SER A 73 -17.01 7.13 15.97
N GLN A 74 -17.14 5.95 15.36
CA GLN A 74 -16.56 5.56 14.06
C GLN A 74 -17.38 6.10 12.89
N SER A 75 -17.83 7.34 13.02
CA SER A 75 -18.75 7.99 12.08
C SER A 75 -18.36 9.44 11.85
N VAL A 76 -18.67 9.95 10.67
CA VAL A 76 -18.47 11.33 10.25
C VAL A 76 -19.81 11.90 9.79
N GLU A 77 -20.13 13.11 10.24
CA GLU A 77 -21.29 13.87 9.76
C GLU A 77 -20.84 15.30 9.40
N VAL A 78 -20.89 15.61 8.11
CA VAL A 78 -20.56 16.93 7.58
C VAL A 78 -21.85 17.69 7.31
N LYS A 79 -22.03 18.85 7.96
CA LYS A 79 -23.17 19.74 7.71
C LYS A 79 -22.75 20.92 6.87
N LEU A 80 -23.26 20.97 5.64
CA LEU A 80 -23.19 22.15 4.78
C LEU A 80 -24.48 22.97 4.96
N THR A 81 -24.58 24.14 4.31
CA THR A 81 -25.68 25.09 4.53
C THR A 81 -27.07 24.45 4.41
N ASP A 82 -27.31 23.68 3.34
CA ASP A 82 -28.61 23.05 3.04
C ASP A 82 -28.47 21.54 2.73
N SER A 83 -27.37 20.93 3.15
CA SER A 83 -27.11 19.51 2.92
C SER A 83 -26.30 18.88 4.03
N THR A 84 -26.41 17.56 4.17
CA THR A 84 -25.67 16.79 5.17
C THR A 84 -25.06 15.56 4.52
N GLY A 85 -23.77 15.34 4.74
CA GLY A 85 -23.05 14.14 4.32
C GLY A 85 -22.74 13.26 5.52
N ARG A 86 -22.87 11.94 5.37
CA ARG A 86 -22.64 10.97 6.45
C ARG A 86 -21.86 9.77 5.97
N VAL A 87 -20.91 9.34 6.78
CA VAL A 87 -20.13 8.08 6.65
C VAL A 87 -20.15 7.39 8.01
N THR A 88 -20.24 6.06 8.03
CA THR A 88 -20.11 5.30 9.28
C THR A 88 -19.55 3.91 9.05
N PHE A 89 -18.70 3.47 9.97
CA PHE A 89 -18.22 2.08 10.11
C PHE A 89 -18.95 1.33 11.23
N SER A 90 -19.97 1.94 11.84
CA SER A 90 -20.76 1.30 12.89
C SER A 90 -22.09 0.82 12.34
N HIS A 91 -22.40 -0.44 12.63
CA HIS A 91 -23.66 -1.07 12.28
C HIS A 91 -24.84 -0.36 12.94
N GLN A 92 -24.71 0.00 14.23
CA GLN A 92 -25.74 0.74 14.94
C GLN A 92 -26.03 2.08 14.27
N ARG A 93 -24.98 2.83 13.93
CA ARG A 93 -25.15 4.17 13.33
C ARG A 93 -25.66 4.09 11.89
N ALA A 94 -25.22 3.10 11.12
CA ALA A 94 -25.74 2.82 9.78
C ALA A 94 -27.26 2.62 9.81
N ALA A 95 -27.75 1.83 10.78
CA ALA A 95 -29.18 1.62 10.97
C ALA A 95 -29.92 2.91 11.40
N GLU A 96 -29.37 3.66 12.37
CA GLU A 96 -29.95 4.94 12.84
C GLU A 96 -30.10 5.98 11.71
N TRP A 97 -29.08 6.08 10.85
CA TRP A 97 -29.08 7.03 9.73
C TRP A 97 -29.75 6.48 8.47
N SER A 98 -30.08 5.18 8.45
CA SER A 98 -30.57 4.46 7.27
C SER A 98 -29.64 4.64 6.07
N ILE A 99 -28.35 4.41 6.29
CA ILE A 99 -27.30 4.46 5.27
C ILE A 99 -26.50 3.15 5.26
N PRO A 100 -25.80 2.81 4.17
CA PRO A 100 -24.86 1.70 4.17
C PRO A 100 -23.72 1.88 5.17
N GLU A 101 -23.25 0.75 5.70
CA GLU A 101 -22.05 0.67 6.53
C GLU A 101 -20.80 0.65 5.63
N SER A 102 -19.75 1.37 6.05
CA SER A 102 -18.41 1.33 5.46
C SER A 102 -17.64 0.16 6.04
N HIS A 103 -16.69 -0.40 5.28
CA HIS A 103 -15.97 -1.61 5.66
C HIS A 103 -14.46 -1.34 5.70
N ASP A 104 -13.79 -1.83 6.74
CA ASP A 104 -12.34 -1.77 6.88
C ASP A 104 -11.78 -3.19 6.85
N ASN A 105 -10.92 -3.49 5.87
CA ASN A 105 -10.20 -4.74 5.76
C ASN A 105 -8.68 -4.56 5.90
N ARG A 106 -8.24 -3.47 6.56
CA ARG A 106 -6.83 -3.28 6.93
C ARG A 106 -6.39 -4.38 7.90
N GLY A 107 -5.31 -5.07 7.55
CA GLY A 107 -4.79 -6.18 8.35
C GLY A 107 -5.64 -7.46 8.28
N GLY A 108 -6.61 -7.53 7.38
CA GLY A 108 -7.33 -8.78 7.10
C GLY A 108 -6.41 -9.83 6.47
N GLY A 109 -6.67 -11.11 6.73
CA GLY A 109 -5.93 -12.22 6.10
C GLY A 109 -6.53 -12.68 4.76
N ALA A 110 -7.71 -12.17 4.38
CA ALA A 110 -8.41 -12.52 3.16
C ALA A 110 -9.32 -11.37 2.70
N ALA A 111 -9.76 -11.43 1.45
CA ALA A 111 -10.78 -10.52 0.95
C ALA A 111 -12.11 -10.75 1.69
N VAL A 112 -12.79 -9.66 2.06
CA VAL A 112 -14.09 -9.69 2.73
C VAL A 112 -15.19 -9.20 1.79
N GLU A 113 -16.44 -9.53 2.09
CA GLU A 113 -17.58 -8.98 1.35
C GLU A 113 -17.90 -7.58 1.89
N GLY A 114 -17.75 -6.58 1.04
CA GLY A 114 -18.19 -5.21 1.27
C GLY A 114 -19.62 -4.97 0.80
N TRP A 115 -20.03 -3.70 0.80
CA TRP A 115 -21.36 -3.29 0.40
C TRP A 115 -21.69 -3.69 -1.04
N ASN A 116 -22.96 -4.09 -1.24
CA ASN A 116 -23.51 -4.52 -2.52
C ASN A 116 -22.81 -5.76 -3.11
N GLY A 117 -22.27 -6.64 -2.26
CA GLY A 117 -21.62 -7.88 -2.65
C GLY A 117 -20.27 -7.70 -3.34
N ARG A 118 -19.66 -6.52 -3.20
CA ARG A 118 -18.34 -6.25 -3.76
C ARG A 118 -17.27 -6.89 -2.88
N SER A 119 -16.33 -7.61 -3.49
CA SER A 119 -15.16 -8.11 -2.76
C SER A 119 -14.22 -6.96 -2.43
N LEU A 120 -13.92 -6.79 -1.15
CA LEU A 120 -12.95 -5.84 -0.62
C LEU A 120 -11.63 -6.59 -0.38
N PRO A 121 -10.55 -6.30 -1.14
CA PRO A 121 -9.26 -6.94 -0.96
C PRO A 121 -8.69 -6.75 0.44
N VAL A 122 -7.65 -7.53 0.78
CA VAL A 122 -6.83 -7.28 1.97
C VAL A 122 -6.23 -5.87 1.88
N ASP A 123 -6.08 -5.21 3.03
CA ASP A 123 -5.49 -3.86 3.14
C ASP A 123 -6.25 -2.77 2.38
N ALA A 124 -7.52 -3.03 2.09
CA ALA A 124 -8.44 -2.07 1.51
C ALA A 124 -9.51 -1.62 2.52
N ILE A 125 -9.98 -0.39 2.33
CA ILE A 125 -11.09 0.20 3.06
C ILE A 125 -12.14 0.64 2.04
N GLN A 126 -13.39 0.23 2.23
CA GLN A 126 -14.52 0.71 1.48
C GLN A 126 -15.24 1.80 2.28
N VAL A 127 -15.11 3.06 1.86
CA VAL A 127 -15.78 4.21 2.46
C VAL A 127 -17.05 4.52 1.68
N ILE A 128 -18.19 4.52 2.37
CA ILE A 128 -19.50 4.77 1.76
C ILE A 128 -20.13 5.97 2.42
N ALA A 129 -20.30 7.03 1.63
CA ALA A 129 -20.95 8.26 2.06
C ALA A 129 -22.34 8.38 1.48
N VAL A 130 -23.28 8.88 2.29
CA VAL A 130 -24.59 9.30 1.82
C VAL A 130 -24.77 10.78 2.12
N GLY A 131 -25.02 11.55 1.07
CA GLY A 131 -25.41 12.94 1.17
C GLY A 131 -26.90 13.13 0.97
N GLU A 132 -27.47 14.08 1.70
CA GLU A 132 -28.90 14.42 1.66
C GLU A 132 -29.08 15.93 1.50
N SER A 133 -29.91 16.34 0.54
CA SER A 133 -30.36 17.73 0.36
C SER A 133 -31.77 17.75 -0.21
N GLY A 134 -32.66 18.57 0.35
CA GLY A 134 -34.03 18.73 -0.16
C GLY A 134 -34.82 17.42 -0.30
N GLY A 135 -34.53 16.40 0.53
CA GLY A 135 -35.11 15.06 0.46
C GLY A 135 -34.55 14.15 -0.65
N VAL A 136 -33.54 14.60 -1.40
CA VAL A 136 -32.77 13.80 -2.35
C VAL A 136 -31.57 13.21 -1.62
N LYS A 137 -31.39 11.89 -1.73
CA LYS A 137 -30.20 11.18 -1.24
C LYS A 137 -29.30 10.74 -2.39
N ARG A 138 -27.99 10.87 -2.21
CA ARG A 138 -26.95 10.37 -3.12
C ARG A 138 -25.94 9.57 -2.33
N THR A 139 -25.56 8.42 -2.86
CA THR A 139 -24.54 7.54 -2.27
C THR A 139 -23.30 7.61 -3.14
N VAL A 140 -22.15 7.83 -2.50
CA VAL A 140 -20.82 7.80 -3.13
C VAL A 140 -20.01 6.75 -2.41
N GLU A 141 -19.27 5.96 -3.18
CA GLU A 141 -18.42 4.88 -2.69
C GLU A 141 -16.99 5.13 -3.16
N ALA A 142 -16.03 4.99 -2.25
CA ALA A 142 -14.61 4.99 -2.55
C ALA A 142 -13.95 3.77 -1.91
N ILE A 143 -13.02 3.14 -2.63
CA ILE A 143 -12.20 2.05 -2.09
C ILE A 143 -10.75 2.55 -2.05
N TYR A 144 -10.18 2.56 -0.87
CA TYR A 144 -8.80 2.99 -0.61
C TYR A 144 -7.95 1.78 -0.28
N HIS A 145 -6.83 1.61 -0.96
CA HIS A 145 -5.80 0.65 -0.56
C HIS A 145 -4.82 1.37 0.37
N VAL A 146 -4.67 0.87 1.58
CA VAL A 146 -3.71 1.38 2.57
C VAL A 146 -2.58 0.36 2.66
N PRO A 147 -1.48 0.53 1.91
CA PRO A 147 -0.39 -0.43 1.95
C PRO A 147 0.14 -0.54 3.38
N GLY A 148 0.39 -1.78 3.84
CA GLY A 148 0.97 -2.04 5.16
C GLY A 148 2.33 -1.35 5.38
N PHE A 149 3.04 -1.07 4.28
CA PHE A 149 4.26 -0.30 4.21
C PHE A 149 4.21 0.66 3.00
N PRO A 150 4.11 1.99 3.19
CA PRO A 150 3.84 2.93 2.09
C PRO A 150 5.09 3.35 1.29
N TYR A 151 6.28 2.88 1.69
CA TYR A 151 7.55 3.30 1.11
C TYR A 151 8.10 2.22 0.17
N ALA A 152 8.76 2.61 -0.93
CA ALA A 152 9.58 1.67 -1.68
C ALA A 152 10.85 1.32 -0.90
N LEU A 153 11.39 2.34 -0.23
CA LEU A 153 12.60 2.26 0.57
C LEU A 153 12.42 3.12 1.81
N ALA A 154 12.59 2.52 2.99
CA ALA A 154 12.69 3.27 4.23
C ALA A 154 13.95 2.89 5.01
N SER A 155 14.48 3.86 5.73
CA SER A 155 15.66 3.68 6.57
C SER A 155 15.54 4.35 7.93
N SER A 156 16.02 3.71 8.99
CA SER A 156 16.19 4.35 10.30
C SER A 156 17.35 5.35 10.31
N GLY A 157 18.35 5.18 9.43
CA GLY A 157 19.50 6.07 9.26
C GLY A 157 19.55 6.79 7.91
N PRO A 158 20.70 7.40 7.57
CA PRO A 158 20.85 8.20 6.34
C PRO A 158 20.72 7.38 5.07
N VAL A 159 20.21 8.00 4.01
CA VAL A 159 20.16 7.44 2.65
C VAL A 159 21.05 8.26 1.73
N HIS A 160 22.01 7.61 1.09
CA HIS A 160 22.94 8.24 0.15
C HIS A 160 22.93 7.54 -1.21
N SER A 161 22.91 8.33 -2.29
CA SER A 161 23.02 7.82 -3.65
C SER A 161 23.87 8.71 -4.55
N SER A 162 25.05 8.21 -4.91
CA SER A 162 26.03 8.88 -5.77
C SER A 162 25.92 8.50 -7.26
N GLY A 163 25.34 7.34 -7.56
CA GLY A 163 25.02 6.89 -8.92
C GLY A 163 23.57 7.17 -9.30
N GLN A 164 23.18 6.69 -10.49
CA GLN A 164 21.79 6.76 -10.94
C GLN A 164 20.89 6.07 -9.91
N LEU A 165 19.81 6.72 -9.48
CA LEU A 165 18.79 6.11 -8.64
C LEU A 165 17.39 6.36 -9.21
N VAL A 166 16.63 5.30 -9.45
CA VAL A 166 15.22 5.45 -9.84
C VAL A 166 14.33 4.80 -8.79
N ILE A 167 13.33 5.53 -8.29
CA ILE A 167 12.34 5.02 -7.33
C ILE A 167 10.95 5.15 -7.92
N GLY A 168 10.22 4.04 -8.00
CA GLY A 168 8.82 4.03 -8.40
C GLY A 168 8.09 2.75 -8.04
N SER A 169 6.88 2.58 -8.56
CA SER A 169 6.05 1.41 -8.29
C SER A 169 5.53 0.76 -9.57
N LEU A 170 5.20 -0.52 -9.45
CA LEU A 170 4.41 -1.28 -10.41
C LEU A 170 3.15 -1.77 -9.71
N ASP A 171 2.12 -2.09 -10.49
CA ASP A 171 0.86 -2.57 -9.93
C ASP A 171 1.00 -4.02 -9.43
N SER A 172 1.92 -4.80 -10.01
CA SER A 172 2.12 -6.21 -9.65
C SER A 172 3.52 -6.74 -9.96
N ALA A 173 3.85 -7.90 -9.38
CA ALA A 173 5.09 -8.62 -9.69
C ALA A 173 5.10 -9.23 -11.11
N GLU A 174 3.94 -9.50 -11.69
CA GLU A 174 3.80 -10.00 -13.07
C GLU A 174 4.28 -8.93 -14.07
N GLU A 175 3.89 -7.68 -13.85
CA GLU A 175 4.36 -6.54 -14.63
C GLU A 175 5.88 -6.36 -14.57
N ALA A 176 6.48 -6.61 -13.40
CA ALA A 176 7.93 -6.58 -13.24
C ALA A 176 8.63 -7.67 -14.07
N ALA A 177 8.02 -8.85 -14.20
CA ALA A 177 8.57 -9.97 -14.95
C ALA A 177 8.45 -9.81 -16.47
N ASP A 178 7.41 -9.11 -16.94
CA ASP A 178 7.24 -8.76 -18.36
C ASP A 178 8.24 -7.68 -18.83
N GLY A 179 8.88 -7.02 -17.87
CA GLY A 179 9.84 -5.94 -18.09
C GLY A 179 9.13 -4.59 -18.16
N PHE A 180 9.79 -3.58 -17.64
CA PHE A 180 9.25 -2.23 -17.54
C PHE A 180 10.30 -1.19 -17.95
N THR A 181 9.83 -0.01 -18.31
CA THR A 181 10.68 1.17 -18.42
C THR A 181 10.48 2.09 -17.22
N PHE A 182 11.52 2.83 -16.84
CA PHE A 182 11.45 3.76 -15.71
C PHE A 182 10.43 4.90 -15.90
N ASP A 183 9.96 5.13 -17.14
CA ASP A 183 8.96 6.16 -17.44
C ASP A 183 7.52 5.69 -17.16
N GLU A 184 7.30 4.38 -17.08
CA GLU A 184 5.99 3.76 -16.84
C GLU A 184 5.70 3.54 -15.35
N LEU A 185 6.69 3.76 -14.49
CA LEU A 185 6.56 3.55 -13.06
C LEU A 185 5.53 4.49 -12.43
N GLY A 186 4.67 3.89 -11.60
CA GLY A 186 3.80 4.57 -10.67
C GLY A 186 4.60 5.28 -9.56
N ARG A 187 3.87 5.99 -8.69
CA ARG A 187 4.46 6.74 -7.58
C ARG A 187 4.96 5.80 -6.50
N ALA A 188 6.16 6.05 -5.99
CA ALA A 188 6.63 5.43 -4.77
C ALA A 188 7.54 6.35 -3.94
N ASP A 189 7.42 6.22 -2.63
CA ASP A 189 8.00 7.16 -1.68
C ASP A 189 9.32 6.63 -1.10
N LEU A 190 10.25 7.54 -0.81
CA LEU A 190 11.49 7.29 -0.07
C LEU A 190 11.43 7.96 1.30
N ARG A 191 11.86 7.23 2.33
CA ARG A 191 11.85 7.73 3.71
C ARG A 191 13.17 7.51 4.46
N SER A 192 13.61 8.52 5.20
CA SER A 192 14.69 8.39 6.20
C SER A 192 14.30 8.98 7.56
N ASN A 193 14.60 8.26 8.64
CA ASN A 193 14.45 8.76 10.01
C ASN A 193 15.75 9.34 10.60
N ALA A 194 16.83 9.47 9.83
CA ALA A 194 18.06 10.09 10.31
C ALA A 194 17.88 11.57 10.67
N GLU A 195 18.67 12.04 11.63
CA GLU A 195 18.86 13.46 11.92
C GLU A 195 20.02 14.04 11.09
N GLY A 196 20.21 15.37 11.09
CA GLY A 196 21.32 15.99 10.37
C GLY A 196 21.11 15.97 8.86
N LEU A 197 22.07 15.44 8.10
CA LEU A 197 21.91 15.19 6.66
C LEU A 197 21.37 13.77 6.49
N ALA A 198 20.06 13.66 6.27
CA ALA A 198 19.35 12.37 6.30
C ALA A 198 19.19 11.76 4.91
N VAL A 199 19.07 12.58 3.87
CA VAL A 199 19.07 12.10 2.49
C VAL A 199 20.00 12.97 1.65
N GLU A 200 20.93 12.33 0.94
CA GLU A 200 21.81 12.97 -0.04
C GLU A 200 21.75 12.21 -1.37
N LEU A 201 21.15 12.84 -2.38
CA LEU A 201 21.07 12.32 -3.75
C LEU A 201 21.88 13.24 -4.66
N ASP A 202 23.00 12.74 -5.18
CA ASP A 202 23.91 13.51 -6.04
C ASP A 202 24.14 12.89 -7.42
N GLY A 203 23.62 11.68 -7.66
CA GLY A 203 23.67 11.00 -8.94
C GLY A 203 22.98 11.70 -10.11
N THR A 204 23.42 11.36 -11.32
CA THR A 204 22.82 11.80 -12.58
C THR A 204 21.66 10.90 -12.98
N ASN A 205 20.63 11.47 -13.63
CA ASN A 205 19.42 10.74 -14.04
C ASN A 205 18.69 10.07 -12.88
N THR A 206 18.79 10.66 -11.68
CA THR A 206 18.11 10.19 -10.49
C THR A 206 16.68 10.71 -10.47
N ARG A 207 15.71 9.84 -10.22
CA ARG A 207 14.28 10.17 -10.17
C ARG A 207 13.60 9.48 -8.99
N VAL A 208 12.87 10.25 -8.20
CA VAL A 208 11.92 9.74 -7.19
C VAL A 208 10.51 10.09 -7.66
N SER A 209 9.72 9.09 -8.03
CA SER A 209 8.37 9.30 -8.60
C SER A 209 7.32 9.71 -7.56
N GLY A 210 7.56 9.43 -6.28
CA GLY A 210 6.71 9.81 -5.16
C GLY A 210 7.33 10.90 -4.30
N ASN A 211 6.99 10.88 -3.02
CA ASN A 211 7.50 11.81 -2.02
C ASN A 211 8.91 11.41 -1.56
N LEU A 212 9.69 12.43 -1.23
CA LEU A 212 11.00 12.30 -0.62
C LEU A 212 10.95 12.91 0.78
N GLU A 213 10.91 12.06 1.80
CA GLU A 213 10.69 12.53 3.18
C GLU A 213 11.84 12.16 4.12
N ALA A 214 12.20 13.09 5.01
CA ALA A 214 13.23 12.83 6.00
C ALA A 214 13.00 13.57 7.33
N LYS A 215 13.42 12.95 8.44
CA LYS A 215 13.49 13.62 9.75
C LYS A 215 14.56 14.72 9.78
N GLY A 216 15.66 14.51 9.09
CA GLY A 216 16.73 15.49 8.93
C GLY A 216 16.55 16.36 7.69
N SER A 217 17.63 17.03 7.31
CA SER A 217 17.75 17.77 6.07
C SER A 217 17.91 16.83 4.87
N ILE A 218 17.48 17.31 3.71
CA ILE A 218 17.55 16.62 2.42
C ILE A 218 18.41 17.48 1.49
N LYS A 219 19.38 16.85 0.83
CA LYS A 219 20.20 17.46 -0.21
C LYS A 219 20.02 16.69 -1.51
N VAL A 220 19.54 17.39 -2.53
CA VAL A 220 19.38 16.86 -3.89
C VAL A 220 20.18 17.73 -4.85
N SER A 221 20.92 17.11 -5.78
CA SER A 221 21.62 17.84 -6.84
C SER A 221 20.66 18.31 -7.93
N ASP A 222 21.10 19.24 -8.78
CA ASP A 222 20.28 19.79 -9.88
C ASP A 222 19.88 18.73 -10.93
N SER A 223 20.54 17.57 -10.95
CA SER A 223 20.24 16.45 -11.86
C SER A 223 19.21 15.45 -11.30
N VAL A 224 18.73 15.68 -10.07
CA VAL A 224 17.73 14.83 -9.40
C VAL A 224 16.34 15.39 -9.66
N THR A 225 15.41 14.52 -10.08
CA THR A 225 13.99 14.86 -10.20
C THR A 225 13.19 14.19 -9.08
N VAL A 226 12.35 14.94 -8.39
CA VAL A 226 11.36 14.40 -7.45
C VAL A 226 9.98 14.84 -7.95
N ASP A 227 9.13 13.89 -8.32
CA ASP A 227 7.81 14.16 -8.89
C ASP A 227 6.77 14.48 -7.81
N GLY A 228 6.96 13.97 -6.59
CA GLY A 228 6.15 14.27 -5.41
C GLY A 228 6.70 15.45 -4.59
N GLU A 229 6.38 15.45 -3.29
CA GLU A 229 6.84 16.49 -2.37
C GLU A 229 8.20 16.14 -1.75
N VAL A 230 9.07 17.14 -1.61
CA VAL A 230 10.30 17.04 -0.82
C VAL A 230 10.03 17.60 0.57
N ARG A 231 10.06 16.74 1.60
CA ARG A 231 9.67 17.06 2.99
C ARG A 231 10.84 16.86 3.95
N PRO A 232 11.78 17.81 4.06
CA PRO A 232 12.80 17.79 5.10
C PRO A 232 12.18 18.12 6.46
N PHE A 233 12.81 17.68 7.55
CA PHE A 233 12.35 17.93 8.91
C PHE A 233 10.94 17.42 9.24
N ALA A 234 10.51 16.35 8.57
CA ALA A 234 9.26 15.66 8.87
C ALA A 234 9.34 14.91 10.21
N GLY A 235 8.20 14.61 10.83
CA GLY A 235 8.15 13.83 12.08
C GLY A 235 8.74 12.43 11.91
N GLN A 236 9.26 11.83 13.00
CA GLN A 236 9.72 10.44 12.98
C GLN A 236 8.54 9.50 12.72
N VAL A 237 8.76 8.49 11.87
CA VAL A 237 7.78 7.44 11.58
C VAL A 237 8.25 6.15 12.25
N GLU A 238 7.32 5.39 12.81
CA GLU A 238 7.61 4.05 13.32
C GLU A 238 7.87 3.11 12.14
N LEU A 239 9.08 2.55 12.08
CA LEU A 239 9.45 1.54 11.10
C LEU A 239 9.24 0.16 11.73
N PRO A 240 8.57 -0.78 11.04
CA PRO A 240 8.24 -2.08 11.60
C PRO A 240 9.54 -2.84 11.94
N PRO A 241 9.74 -3.27 13.19
CA PRO A 241 10.82 -4.18 13.52
C PRO A 241 10.47 -5.59 13.06
N LEU A 242 11.48 -6.36 12.67
CA LEU A 242 11.36 -7.79 12.41
C LEU A 242 12.06 -8.55 13.54
N ASP A 243 11.40 -9.53 14.14
CA ASP A 243 12.01 -10.37 15.18
C ASP A 243 12.89 -11.44 14.55
N LEU A 244 14.18 -11.13 14.38
CA LEU A 244 15.14 -12.06 13.78
C LEU A 244 15.35 -13.32 14.64
N GLU A 245 15.41 -13.14 15.95
CA GLU A 245 15.71 -14.24 16.88
C GLU A 245 14.59 -15.28 16.89
N GLY A 246 13.34 -14.85 16.73
CA GLY A 246 12.19 -15.75 16.57
C GLY A 246 12.37 -16.78 15.46
N TYR A 247 13.06 -16.45 14.37
CA TYR A 247 13.31 -17.42 13.27
C TYR A 247 14.33 -18.51 13.63
N PHE A 248 15.19 -18.28 14.62
CA PHE A 248 16.19 -19.25 15.09
C PHE A 248 15.68 -20.10 16.26
N GLU A 249 14.45 -19.87 16.74
CA GLU A 249 13.82 -20.73 17.75
C GLU A 249 13.32 -22.06 17.16
N GLU A 250 13.08 -22.12 15.84
CA GLU A 250 12.71 -23.34 15.13
C GLU A 250 13.94 -24.15 14.72
N ASP A 251 14.03 -25.41 15.17
CA ASP A 251 15.13 -26.32 14.81
C ASP A 251 15.18 -26.58 13.29
N GLY A 252 16.19 -26.03 12.62
CA GLY A 252 16.51 -26.33 11.24
C GLY A 252 17.28 -27.64 11.09
N ARG A 253 17.18 -28.29 9.91
CA ARG A 253 18.13 -29.37 9.59
C ARG A 253 19.50 -28.77 9.27
N PRO A 254 20.63 -29.35 9.69
CA PRO A 254 21.93 -28.79 9.39
C PRO A 254 22.14 -28.68 7.86
N LEU A 255 22.63 -27.54 7.42
CA LEU A 255 23.10 -27.33 6.05
C LEU A 255 24.36 -28.17 5.85
N LEU A 256 24.31 -29.10 4.91
CA LEU A 256 25.45 -29.95 4.63
C LEU A 256 26.45 -29.22 3.73
N GLY A 257 27.75 -29.40 3.97
CA GLY A 257 28.80 -28.69 3.23
C GLY A 257 28.66 -28.85 1.71
N GLY A 258 28.46 -27.72 1.01
CA GLY A 258 28.27 -27.67 -0.45
C GLY A 258 26.82 -27.84 -0.93
N GLU A 259 25.84 -27.92 -0.02
CA GLU A 259 24.42 -27.89 -0.38
C GLU A 259 24.07 -26.50 -0.94
N THR A 260 23.74 -26.47 -2.23
CA THR A 260 23.31 -25.26 -2.95
C THR A 260 21.81 -25.22 -3.16
N VAL A 261 21.06 -26.24 -2.73
CA VAL A 261 19.61 -26.32 -2.85
C VAL A 261 19.00 -26.45 -1.45
N VAL A 262 18.25 -25.43 -1.04
CA VAL A 262 17.61 -25.37 0.28
C VAL A 262 16.12 -25.66 0.13
N ALA A 263 15.67 -26.71 0.81
CA ALA A 263 14.27 -27.13 0.87
C ALA A 263 13.84 -27.39 2.31
N GLY A 264 12.70 -26.82 2.70
CA GLY A 264 12.31 -26.71 4.11
C GLY A 264 13.28 -25.81 4.88
N VAL A 265 13.35 -25.95 6.21
CA VAL A 265 14.30 -25.18 7.03
C VAL A 265 15.68 -25.88 7.03
N ARG A 266 16.72 -25.14 6.66
CA ARG A 266 18.13 -25.52 6.79
C ARG A 266 18.85 -24.51 7.65
N GLU A 267 19.75 -24.97 8.50
CA GLU A 267 20.51 -24.13 9.41
C GLU A 267 22.01 -24.38 9.26
N SER A 268 22.79 -23.32 9.12
CA SER A 268 24.23 -23.34 9.31
C SER A 268 24.57 -22.80 10.69
N SER A 269 25.19 -23.62 11.53
CA SER A 269 25.65 -23.23 12.87
C SER A 269 26.88 -22.31 12.85
N GLU A 270 27.46 -22.08 11.68
CA GLU A 270 28.62 -21.22 11.45
C GLU A 270 28.38 -20.32 10.22
N GLN A 271 29.30 -19.37 9.99
CA GLN A 271 29.33 -18.56 8.77
C GLN A 271 29.44 -19.43 7.49
N VAL A 272 28.71 -19.05 6.45
CA VAL A 272 28.73 -19.66 5.12
C VAL A 272 29.47 -18.74 4.16
N THR A 273 30.77 -18.97 4.01
CA THR A 273 31.68 -17.95 3.47
C THR A 273 31.71 -17.83 1.94
N ARG A 274 31.22 -18.81 1.18
CA ARG A 274 31.14 -18.70 -0.29
C ARG A 274 30.32 -19.83 -0.93
N LEU A 275 29.10 -19.52 -1.37
CA LEU A 275 28.33 -20.40 -2.26
C LEU A 275 28.47 -19.95 -3.71
N SER A 276 28.78 -20.87 -4.61
CA SER A 276 28.85 -20.56 -6.06
C SER A 276 27.46 -20.38 -6.69
N GLN A 277 26.41 -20.81 -5.99
CA GLN A 277 25.00 -20.68 -6.35
C GLN A 277 24.17 -21.01 -5.12
N LEU A 278 22.99 -20.41 -5.00
CA LEU A 278 21.97 -20.81 -4.01
C LEU A 278 20.62 -20.95 -4.71
N ARG A 279 19.93 -22.06 -4.49
CA ARG A 279 18.58 -22.31 -4.99
C ARG A 279 17.65 -22.59 -3.81
N LEU A 280 16.61 -21.79 -3.68
CA LEU A 280 15.57 -21.93 -2.67
C LEU A 280 14.36 -22.66 -3.31
N ASP A 281 13.97 -23.79 -2.73
CA ASP A 281 12.83 -24.62 -3.15
C ASP A 281 11.73 -24.58 -2.09
N GLU A 282 11.13 -23.39 -1.95
CA GLU A 282 10.31 -23.00 -0.79
C GLU A 282 11.03 -23.34 0.53
N GLY A 283 12.32 -22.99 0.57
CA GLY A 283 13.21 -23.27 1.69
C GLY A 283 13.54 -22.01 2.48
N VAL A 284 13.88 -22.20 3.75
CA VAL A 284 14.41 -21.16 4.64
C VAL A 284 15.83 -21.55 5.00
N LEU A 285 16.79 -20.69 4.70
CA LEU A 285 18.18 -20.83 5.09
C LEU A 285 18.47 -19.93 6.29
N LEU A 286 18.68 -20.54 7.45
CA LEU A 286 19.13 -19.89 8.68
C LEU A 286 20.66 -19.95 8.75
N VAL A 287 21.32 -18.81 8.97
CA VAL A 287 22.79 -18.73 9.05
C VAL A 287 23.19 -18.05 10.36
N ASN A 288 23.85 -18.81 11.23
CA ASN A 288 24.41 -18.32 12.49
C ASN A 288 25.79 -17.70 12.23
N GLY A 289 25.80 -16.57 11.53
CA GLY A 289 27.00 -15.85 11.10
C GLY A 289 26.81 -15.20 9.72
N ASP A 290 27.92 -14.91 9.04
CA ASP A 290 27.90 -14.26 7.73
C ASP A 290 27.55 -15.25 6.60
N LEU A 291 26.88 -14.76 5.56
CA LEU A 291 26.60 -15.47 4.32
C LEU A 291 27.18 -14.71 3.12
N VAL A 292 27.94 -15.40 2.28
CA VAL A 292 28.38 -14.88 0.98
C VAL A 292 27.97 -15.82 -0.15
N VAL A 293 27.27 -15.28 -1.14
CA VAL A 293 26.87 -15.98 -2.36
C VAL A 293 27.49 -15.26 -3.56
N ASP A 294 28.38 -15.96 -4.26
CA ASP A 294 29.12 -15.43 -5.42
C ASP A 294 28.40 -15.68 -6.75
N GLY A 295 27.36 -16.50 -6.76
CA GLY A 295 26.54 -16.76 -7.95
C GLY A 295 25.08 -16.38 -7.76
N PRO A 296 24.20 -16.80 -8.68
CA PRO A 296 22.80 -16.43 -8.62
C PRO A 296 22.11 -17.09 -7.43
N VAL A 297 21.23 -16.34 -6.77
CA VAL A 297 20.16 -16.91 -5.95
C VAL A 297 18.97 -17.20 -6.87
N LEU A 298 18.39 -18.40 -6.79
CA LEU A 298 17.28 -18.85 -7.65
C LEU A 298 16.14 -19.43 -6.83
N GLY A 299 14.94 -19.42 -7.40
CA GLY A 299 13.74 -20.00 -6.80
C GLY A 299 13.11 -19.12 -5.73
N ARG A 300 12.24 -19.72 -4.92
CA ARG A 300 11.45 -19.03 -3.91
C ARG A 300 11.82 -19.50 -2.51
N GLY A 301 12.01 -18.57 -1.58
CA GLY A 301 12.28 -18.92 -0.19
C GLY A 301 12.83 -17.74 0.61
N ALA A 302 13.47 -18.05 1.74
CA ALA A 302 14.03 -17.04 2.62
C ALA A 302 15.46 -17.35 3.05
N ILE A 303 16.21 -16.29 3.35
CA ILE A 303 17.54 -16.31 3.93
C ILE A 303 17.47 -15.42 5.17
N VAL A 304 17.81 -15.97 6.33
CA VAL A 304 17.89 -15.26 7.61
C VAL A 304 19.28 -15.45 8.17
N ALA A 305 20.01 -14.35 8.42
CA ALA A 305 21.37 -14.40 8.93
C ALA A 305 21.54 -13.52 10.18
N ARG A 306 22.24 -14.05 11.20
CA ARG A 306 22.69 -13.25 12.35
C ARG A 306 23.90 -12.36 12.04
N GLY A 307 24.56 -12.58 10.91
CA GLY A 307 25.69 -11.78 10.46
C GLY A 307 25.38 -11.02 9.17
N LYS A 308 26.45 -10.67 8.46
CA LYS A 308 26.40 -9.98 7.17
C LYS A 308 25.87 -10.90 6.07
N VAL A 309 25.06 -10.37 5.14
CA VAL A 309 24.74 -11.08 3.89
C VAL A 309 25.33 -10.35 2.69
N THR A 310 26.09 -11.05 1.85
CA THR A 310 26.71 -10.51 0.63
C THR A 310 26.30 -11.33 -0.59
N LEU A 311 25.63 -10.71 -1.56
CA LEU A 311 25.22 -11.29 -2.83
C LEU A 311 25.96 -10.58 -3.98
N ASN A 312 26.91 -11.25 -4.65
CA ASN A 312 27.82 -10.61 -5.61
C ASN A 312 27.39 -10.70 -7.09
N SER A 313 26.28 -11.36 -7.42
CA SER A 313 25.84 -11.54 -8.82
C SER A 313 24.33 -11.38 -9.01
N GLY A 314 23.71 -10.60 -8.13
CA GLY A 314 22.25 -10.42 -8.09
C GLY A 314 21.45 -11.73 -8.05
N VAL A 315 20.15 -11.61 -8.33
CA VAL A 315 19.19 -12.71 -8.48
C VAL A 315 18.77 -12.70 -9.96
N ALA A 316 18.58 -13.87 -10.57
CA ALA A 316 18.05 -13.88 -11.93
C ALA A 316 16.57 -13.45 -11.91
N LEU A 317 16.18 -12.49 -12.74
CA LEU A 317 14.78 -12.11 -12.90
C LEU A 317 14.02 -13.25 -13.58
N ALA A 318 13.23 -13.98 -12.81
CA ALA A 318 12.18 -14.85 -13.31
C ALA A 318 10.99 -14.66 -12.38
N ALA A 319 9.76 -14.59 -12.91
CA ALA A 319 8.53 -14.42 -12.11
C ALA A 319 8.39 -15.43 -10.95
N ALA A 320 9.09 -16.57 -11.04
CA ALA A 320 9.10 -17.61 -10.01
C ALA A 320 10.20 -17.44 -8.93
N ASN A 321 11.08 -16.44 -9.06
CA ASN A 321 12.15 -16.16 -8.12
C ASN A 321 11.73 -15.04 -7.19
N GLU A 322 11.51 -15.36 -5.92
CA GLU A 322 11.05 -14.42 -4.91
C GLU A 322 11.73 -14.77 -3.58
N VAL A 323 12.54 -13.84 -3.06
CA VAL A 323 13.43 -14.12 -1.93
C VAL A 323 13.17 -13.12 -0.82
N ALA A 324 12.92 -13.64 0.39
CA ALA A 324 13.06 -12.85 1.61
C ALA A 324 14.51 -12.88 2.09
N LEU A 325 15.12 -11.71 2.21
CA LEU A 325 16.46 -11.53 2.73
C LEU A 325 16.41 -10.77 4.04
N VAL A 326 16.84 -11.41 5.12
CA VAL A 326 16.81 -10.85 6.47
C VAL A 326 18.19 -10.99 7.09
N ALA A 327 18.74 -9.88 7.60
CA ALA A 327 20.05 -9.87 8.23
C ALA A 327 20.09 -8.99 9.48
N GLN A 328 20.84 -9.43 10.49
CA GLN A 328 21.08 -8.63 11.71
C GLN A 328 22.19 -7.59 11.48
N ASP A 329 23.10 -7.85 10.56
CA ASP A 329 24.13 -6.90 10.13
C ASP A 329 23.90 -6.55 8.66
N THR A 330 24.91 -5.98 8.02
CA THR A 330 24.86 -5.35 6.72
C THR A 330 24.41 -6.32 5.62
N VAL A 331 23.52 -5.85 4.75
CA VAL A 331 23.18 -6.49 3.48
C VAL A 331 23.93 -5.78 2.36
N THR A 332 24.74 -6.51 1.60
CA THR A 332 25.40 -6.02 0.39
C THR A 332 24.90 -6.80 -0.82
N ILE A 333 24.35 -6.10 -1.81
CA ILE A 333 23.92 -6.71 -3.07
C ILE A 333 24.57 -5.98 -4.24
N SER A 334 25.41 -6.70 -4.98
CA SER A 334 26.05 -6.20 -6.18
C SER A 334 25.54 -6.99 -7.37
N GLY A 335 25.02 -6.26 -8.36
CA GLY A 335 24.61 -6.80 -9.63
C GLY A 335 25.71 -6.69 -10.69
N SER A 336 25.26 -6.67 -11.94
CA SER A 336 26.07 -6.42 -13.12
C SER A 336 25.49 -5.23 -13.88
N PRO A 337 26.35 -4.35 -14.44
CA PRO A 337 25.92 -3.25 -15.29
C PRO A 337 25.10 -3.69 -16.52
N ASP A 338 25.22 -4.95 -16.94
CA ASP A 338 24.49 -5.53 -18.07
C ASP A 338 23.02 -5.88 -17.74
N GLY A 339 22.60 -5.67 -16.48
CA GLY A 339 21.25 -5.91 -16.00
C GLY A 339 21.22 -7.03 -14.96
N SER A 340 20.94 -6.67 -13.71
CA SER A 340 20.72 -7.62 -12.61
C SER A 340 19.52 -7.16 -11.79
N TYR A 341 18.80 -8.12 -11.22
CA TYR A 341 17.58 -7.85 -10.48
C TYR A 341 17.61 -8.56 -9.12
N PHE A 342 16.86 -8.06 -8.16
CA PHE A 342 16.49 -8.76 -6.94
C PHE A 342 14.98 -8.62 -6.80
N GLN A 343 14.27 -9.73 -6.56
CA GLN A 343 12.82 -9.69 -6.36
C GLN A 343 12.47 -10.28 -5.00
N GLY A 344 11.74 -9.51 -4.19
CA GLY A 344 11.25 -9.91 -2.88
C GLY A 344 11.46 -8.82 -1.83
N ILE A 345 11.78 -9.22 -0.61
CA ILE A 345 11.96 -8.29 0.52
C ILE A 345 13.40 -8.29 1.01
N ILE A 346 13.86 -7.13 1.46
CA ILE A 346 15.11 -7.00 2.22
C ILE A 346 14.83 -6.29 3.54
N TYR A 347 15.17 -6.96 4.62
CA TYR A 347 15.24 -6.38 5.96
C TYR A 347 16.66 -6.48 6.50
N THR A 348 17.19 -5.39 7.03
CA THR A 348 18.48 -5.38 7.70
C THR A 348 18.45 -4.52 8.95
N GLU A 349 18.99 -5.01 10.06
CA GLU A 349 19.27 -4.18 11.23
C GLU A 349 20.59 -3.41 11.10
N GLY A 350 21.51 -3.87 10.23
CA GLY A 350 22.70 -3.14 9.81
C GLY A 350 22.46 -2.30 8.56
N ASP A 351 23.50 -2.01 7.78
CA ASP A 351 23.40 -1.16 6.58
C ASP A 351 22.86 -1.92 5.35
N LEU A 352 22.21 -1.20 4.44
CA LEU A 352 21.87 -1.71 3.10
C LEU A 352 22.76 -1.06 2.05
N VAL A 353 23.57 -1.87 1.36
CA VAL A 353 24.44 -1.42 0.28
C VAL A 353 24.05 -2.13 -1.01
N ALA A 354 23.66 -1.38 -2.04
CA ALA A 354 23.30 -1.95 -3.33
C ALA A 354 24.00 -1.21 -4.48
N SER A 355 24.47 -1.97 -5.47
CA SER A 355 25.13 -1.41 -6.65
C SER A 355 24.81 -2.16 -7.94
N ASP A 356 24.65 -1.41 -9.04
CA ASP A 356 24.44 -1.93 -10.41
C ASP A 356 23.32 -2.98 -10.48
N ILE A 357 22.18 -2.70 -9.83
CA ILE A 357 21.08 -3.67 -9.66
C ILE A 357 19.71 -2.98 -9.62
N THR A 358 18.67 -3.67 -10.05
CA THR A 358 17.27 -3.27 -9.83
C THR A 358 16.64 -4.13 -8.72
N LEU A 359 16.23 -3.49 -7.64
CA LEU A 359 15.53 -4.09 -6.51
C LEU A 359 14.01 -3.93 -6.73
N VAL A 360 13.28 -5.04 -6.80
CA VAL A 360 11.83 -5.11 -6.99
C VAL A 360 11.16 -5.71 -5.75
N GLY A 361 10.30 -4.95 -5.08
CA GLY A 361 9.59 -5.36 -3.88
C GLY A 361 9.68 -4.31 -2.77
N ALA A 362 9.91 -4.73 -1.52
CA ALA A 362 9.93 -3.82 -0.37
C ALA A 362 11.27 -3.89 0.37
N PHE A 363 11.83 -2.72 0.73
CA PHE A 363 13.17 -2.64 1.31
C PHE A 363 13.19 -1.76 2.55
N LEU A 364 13.70 -2.33 3.64
CA LEU A 364 13.73 -1.70 4.95
C LEU A 364 15.09 -1.91 5.62
N ALA A 365 15.78 -0.82 5.94
CA ALA A 365 16.96 -0.82 6.79
C ALA A 365 16.59 -0.22 8.13
N ASN A 366 16.42 -1.04 9.17
CA ASN A 366 15.88 -0.60 10.45
C ASN A 366 16.60 -1.28 11.60
N HIS A 367 17.42 -0.51 12.33
CA HIS A 367 17.99 -0.93 13.60
C HIS A 367 16.97 -0.74 14.76
N PRO A 368 16.44 -1.83 15.36
CA PRO A 368 15.45 -1.74 16.42
C PRO A 368 16.13 -1.54 17.78
N GLU A 369 16.84 -0.44 18.00
CA GLU A 369 17.25 -0.05 19.35
C GLU A 369 17.39 1.48 19.53
N GLU A 370 16.76 1.96 20.61
CA GLU A 370 16.83 3.34 21.10
C GLU A 370 18.23 3.63 21.66
N ALA A 371 18.82 4.73 21.18
CA ALA A 371 20.01 5.42 21.72
C ALA A 371 21.39 4.84 21.34
N ILE A 372 22.14 5.68 20.59
CA ILE A 372 23.61 5.77 20.44
C ILE A 372 24.14 5.46 19.03
N HIS A 373 23.42 4.74 18.17
CA HIS A 373 23.84 4.50 16.76
C HIS A 373 23.09 5.40 15.75
N PRO A 374 23.72 5.81 14.63
CA PRO A 374 23.11 6.71 13.63
C PRO A 374 21.96 6.09 12.80
N GLY A 375 21.35 4.99 13.27
CA GLY A 375 20.43 4.16 12.50
C GLY A 375 21.14 3.31 11.45
N SER A 376 20.38 2.55 10.67
CA SER A 376 20.89 1.76 9.55
C SER A 376 21.13 2.65 8.34
N HIS A 377 22.31 2.63 7.73
CA HIS A 377 22.60 3.47 6.56
C HIS A 377 22.17 2.75 5.28
N VAL A 378 21.69 3.51 4.29
CA VAL A 378 21.43 2.99 2.95
C VAL A 378 22.35 3.68 1.95
N THR A 379 23.12 2.90 1.20
CA THR A 379 24.02 3.38 0.13
C THR A 379 23.66 2.73 -1.18
N LEU A 380 23.33 3.54 -2.19
CA LEU A 380 22.90 3.09 -3.51
C LEU A 380 23.79 3.67 -4.61
N ASP A 381 24.23 2.84 -5.55
CA ASP A 381 25.02 3.28 -6.71
C ASP A 381 24.52 2.58 -7.98
N ASN A 382 23.92 3.32 -8.90
CA ASN A 382 23.27 2.78 -10.11
C ASN A 382 22.20 1.73 -9.78
N VAL A 383 21.19 2.15 -9.01
CA VAL A 383 20.14 1.27 -8.49
C VAL A 383 18.75 1.70 -8.96
N GLY A 384 17.95 0.74 -9.44
CA GLY A 384 16.50 0.91 -9.55
C GLY A 384 15.82 0.33 -8.32
N VAL A 385 14.91 1.05 -7.69
CA VAL A 385 14.06 0.56 -6.59
C VAL A 385 12.61 0.65 -7.04
N VAL A 386 11.97 -0.50 -7.18
CA VAL A 386 10.61 -0.62 -7.70
C VAL A 386 9.74 -1.30 -6.68
N SER A 387 8.84 -0.54 -6.08
CA SER A 387 7.85 -1.06 -5.14
C SER A 387 6.79 -1.88 -5.86
N VAL A 388 6.47 -3.04 -5.30
CA VAL A 388 5.31 -3.84 -5.67
C VAL A 388 4.49 -4.01 -4.40
N PRO A 389 3.25 -3.48 -4.32
CA PRO A 389 2.47 -3.48 -3.08
C PRO A 389 2.31 -4.86 -2.44
N GLU A 390 2.14 -5.89 -3.26
CA GLU A 390 1.99 -7.29 -2.81
C GLU A 390 3.26 -7.86 -2.18
N ALA A 391 4.44 -7.30 -2.47
CA ALA A 391 5.72 -7.80 -1.99
C ALA A 391 6.04 -7.35 -0.55
N ALA A 392 5.23 -6.50 0.08
CA ALA A 392 5.42 -6.11 1.49
C ALA A 392 5.14 -7.27 2.48
N ASP A 393 4.49 -8.33 1.98
CA ASP A 393 4.21 -9.57 2.69
C ASP A 393 4.75 -10.76 1.88
N PHE A 394 5.58 -11.58 2.51
CA PHE A 394 6.15 -12.76 1.89
C PHE A 394 6.01 -13.98 2.78
N THR A 395 5.43 -15.05 2.24
CA THR A 395 5.30 -16.33 2.92
C THR A 395 5.97 -17.45 2.15
N VAL A 396 6.78 -18.25 2.86
CA VAL A 396 7.33 -19.52 2.37
C VAL A 396 6.34 -20.63 2.74
N ASN A 397 5.48 -21.01 1.80
CA ASN A 397 4.32 -21.89 2.09
C ASN A 397 4.71 -23.24 2.71
N ARG A 398 5.82 -23.83 2.25
CA ARG A 398 6.28 -25.15 2.68
C ARG A 398 6.70 -25.18 4.15
N THR A 399 7.31 -24.10 4.64
CA THR A 399 7.71 -23.96 6.05
C THR A 399 6.69 -23.17 6.87
N ARG A 400 5.72 -22.52 6.21
CA ARG A 400 4.78 -21.56 6.80
C ARG A 400 5.47 -20.38 7.48
N THR A 401 6.69 -20.05 7.04
CA THR A 401 7.44 -18.91 7.54
C THR A 401 6.99 -17.66 6.81
N SER A 402 6.52 -16.67 7.55
CA SER A 402 6.07 -15.39 7.00
C SER A 402 7.01 -14.26 7.40
N PHE A 403 7.13 -13.29 6.50
CA PHE A 403 7.91 -12.07 6.65
C PHE A 403 7.02 -10.93 6.19
N SER A 404 6.84 -9.92 7.04
CA SER A 404 5.88 -8.85 6.77
C SER A 404 6.41 -7.55 7.32
N PHE A 405 6.31 -6.49 6.53
CA PHE A 405 6.51 -5.11 6.98
C PHE A 405 5.21 -4.47 7.47
N ARG A 406 4.17 -5.27 7.76
CA ARG A 406 3.03 -4.77 8.51
C ARG A 406 3.51 -4.39 9.91
N ASN A 407 3.09 -3.21 10.39
CA ASN A 407 3.24 -2.86 11.80
C ASN A 407 2.49 -3.92 12.63
N ASN A 408 3.25 -4.85 13.19
CA ASN A 408 2.74 -6.04 13.85
C ASN A 408 1.96 -5.67 15.13
N VAL A 409 0.64 -5.79 15.06
CA VAL A 409 -0.05 -6.50 16.13
C VAL A 409 0.33 -7.97 15.95
N ARG A 410 1.31 -8.42 16.75
CA ARG A 410 1.79 -9.80 16.90
C ARG A 410 0.93 -10.87 16.23
N ASP A 411 1.43 -11.46 15.15
CA ASP A 411 0.86 -12.64 14.49
C ASP A 411 1.34 -13.95 15.18
N ASN A 412 1.25 -14.00 16.52
CA ASN A 412 1.64 -15.17 17.31
C ASN A 412 0.55 -16.24 17.45
N ASP A 413 -0.52 -16.18 16.65
CA ASP A 413 -1.67 -17.10 16.73
C ASP A 413 -1.88 -17.94 15.46
N LEU A 414 -0.79 -18.36 14.79
CA LEU A 414 -0.87 -19.48 13.83
C LEU A 414 -0.94 -20.83 14.58
N PHE A 415 -2.10 -21.09 15.17
CA PHE A 415 -2.69 -22.38 15.57
C PHE A 415 -1.81 -23.36 16.38
N PRO A 416 -2.13 -23.64 17.66
CA PRO A 416 -1.78 -24.93 18.24
C PRO A 416 -2.57 -26.02 17.51
N VAL A 417 -1.86 -26.99 16.95
CA VAL A 417 -2.43 -28.23 16.42
C VAL A 417 -3.15 -28.94 17.57
N GLY A 418 -4.46 -28.75 17.66
CA GLY A 418 -5.32 -29.62 18.45
C GLY A 418 -5.41 -30.96 17.74
N ASP A 419 -4.79 -31.99 18.31
CA ASP A 419 -4.99 -33.38 17.91
C ASP A 419 -6.49 -33.72 17.84
N PRO A 420 -6.92 -34.57 16.89
CA PRO A 420 -8.29 -35.02 16.84
C PRO A 420 -8.56 -35.92 18.05
N VAL A 421 -9.43 -35.47 18.95
CA VAL A 421 -10.00 -36.34 19.99
C VAL A 421 -10.87 -37.38 19.30
N VAL A 422 -10.32 -38.59 19.20
CA VAL A 422 -11.09 -39.82 18.97
C VAL A 422 -11.66 -40.27 20.32
N ASN A 423 -12.95 -39.99 20.54
CA ASN A 423 -13.99 -40.91 21.03
C ASN A 423 -15.26 -40.14 21.38
#